data_AF-A0A7V1BXQ2-F1
#
_entry.id   AF-A0A7V1BXQ2-F1
#
_cell.length_a   1.000
_cell.length_b   1.000
_cell.length_c   1.000
_cell.angle_alpha   90.00
_cell.angle_beta   90.00
_cell.angle_gamma   90.00
#
_symmetry.space_group_name_H-M   'P 1'
#
loop_
_entity.id
_entity.type
_entity.pdbx_description
1 polymer ?
#
loop_
_entity_poly.entity_id
_entity_poly.type
_entity_poly.pdbx_seq_one_letter_code
_entity_poly.pdbx_strand_id
1 'polypeptide(L)'
;MEIYEKVKKYLYENIGHLTTPGTPRFDLKTETWKVPVLCKTERGILIVGEFTLEKDGDFINIPTKQEMLKTVETEISKLPFLFYGDKKELEEKDIKPVTI
;
A
#
# COMPACT_ATOMS: atom_id res chain seq x y z
N MET A 1 6.55 10.19 -17.30
CA MET A 1 5.18 9.67 -17.15
C MET A 1 5.06 8.19 -17.56
N GLU A 2 6.07 7.63 -18.24
CA GLU A 2 6.12 6.24 -18.70
C GLU A 2 6.31 5.20 -17.57
N ILE A 3 7.21 5.46 -16.60
CA ILE A 3 7.43 4.58 -15.43
C ILE A 3 6.14 4.37 -14.62
N TYR A 4 5.37 5.45 -14.42
CA TYR A 4 4.10 5.39 -13.71
C TYR A 4 3.10 4.46 -14.41
N GLU A 5 2.89 4.63 -15.73
CA GLU A 5 1.96 3.81 -16.49
C GLU A 5 2.44 2.35 -16.61
N LYS A 6 3.75 2.10 -16.70
CA LYS A 6 4.33 0.74 -16.69
C LYS A 6 3.98 0.02 -15.38
N VAL A 7 4.21 0.66 -14.23
CA VAL A 7 3.86 0.08 -12.91
C VAL A 7 2.36 -0.08 -12.76
N LYS A 8 1.56 0.91 -13.19
CA LYS A 8 0.09 0.86 -13.13
C LYS A 8 -0.48 -0.31 -13.91
N LYS A 9 0.01 -0.52 -15.14
CA LYS A 9 -0.38 -1.67 -15.97
C LYS A 9 -0.03 -2.99 -15.28
N TYR A 10 1.19 -3.11 -14.74
CA TYR A 10 1.60 -4.31 -14.02
C TYR A 10 0.68 -4.61 -12.82
N LEU A 11 0.40 -3.60 -11.99
CA LEU A 11 -0.47 -3.73 -10.82
C LEU A 11 -1.89 -4.16 -11.20
N TYR A 12 -2.44 -3.56 -12.26
CA TYR A 12 -3.77 -3.91 -12.76
C TYR A 12 -3.85 -5.36 -13.25
N GLU A 13 -2.84 -5.82 -14.00
CA GLU A 13 -2.82 -7.15 -14.60
C GLU A 13 -2.50 -8.28 -13.59
N ASN A 14 -1.66 -8.01 -12.57
CA ASN A 14 -1.09 -9.07 -11.73
C ASN A 14 -1.53 -9.03 -10.26
N ILE A 15 -1.96 -7.88 -9.75
CA ILE A 15 -2.23 -7.68 -8.32
C ILE A 15 -3.72 -7.50 -8.06
N GLY A 16 -4.32 -6.45 -8.63
CA GLY A 16 -5.74 -6.15 -8.51
C GLY A 16 -6.06 -4.66 -8.52
N HIS A 17 -7.34 -4.33 -8.66
CA HIS A 17 -7.85 -2.97 -8.87
C HIS A 17 -7.84 -2.05 -7.64
N LEU A 18 -7.50 -2.57 -6.46
CA LEU A 18 -7.39 -1.78 -5.23
C LEU A 18 -6.01 -1.14 -5.06
N THR A 19 -5.04 -1.47 -5.92
CA THR A 19 -3.69 -0.90 -5.90
C THR A 19 -3.47 0.08 -7.04
N THR A 20 -2.60 1.06 -6.81
CA THR A 20 -2.18 2.05 -7.79
C THR A 20 -0.75 2.51 -7.48
N PRO A 21 0.07 2.91 -8.46
CA PRO A 21 1.37 3.47 -8.16
C PRO A 21 1.23 4.83 -7.47
N GLY A 22 2.13 5.10 -6.53
CA GLY A 22 2.43 6.43 -6.03
C GLY A 22 3.34 7.19 -6.99
N THR A 23 3.77 8.38 -6.57
CA THR A 23 4.68 9.23 -7.36
C THR A 23 6.04 8.56 -7.53
N PRO A 24 6.50 8.29 -8.77
CA PRO A 24 7.85 7.78 -9.02
C PRO A 24 8.91 8.77 -8.55
N ARG A 25 9.94 8.27 -7.87
CA ARG A 25 11.09 9.05 -7.39
C ARG A 25 12.36 8.49 -7.99
N PHE A 26 13.16 9.33 -8.64
CA PHE A 26 14.46 8.90 -9.15
C PHE A 26 15.54 9.08 -8.08
N ASP A 27 16.28 8.02 -7.78
CA ASP A 27 17.41 8.05 -6.87
C ASP A 27 18.71 8.19 -7.67
N LEU A 28 19.33 9.38 -7.61
CA LEU A 28 20.56 9.68 -8.33
C LEU A 28 21.77 8.86 -7.88
N LYS A 29 21.76 8.30 -6.66
CA LYS A 29 22.89 7.50 -6.15
C LYS A 29 22.92 6.10 -6.72
N THR A 30 21.74 5.53 -6.94
CA THR A 30 21.58 4.17 -7.46
C THR A 30 21.19 4.16 -8.93
N GLU A 31 20.88 5.34 -9.50
CA GLU A 31 20.31 5.50 -10.85
C GLU A 31 19.03 4.67 -11.07
N THR A 32 18.21 4.53 -10.03
CA THR A 32 16.97 3.75 -10.06
C THR A 32 15.72 4.60 -9.85
N TRP A 33 14.61 4.18 -10.43
CA TRP A 33 13.27 4.65 -10.06
C TRP A 33 12.71 3.83 -8.91
N LYS A 34 12.18 4.52 -7.91
CA LYS A 34 11.42 3.94 -6.80
C LYS A 34 9.96 4.37 -6.91
N VAL A 35 9.07 3.39 -6.96
CA VAL A 35 7.62 3.63 -7.13
C VAL A 35 6.85 2.95 -6.00
N PRO A 36 6.34 3.70 -5.02
CA PRO A 36 5.51 3.14 -3.97
C PRO A 36 4.23 2.53 -4.54
N VAL A 37 3.74 1.46 -3.92
CA VAL A 37 2.42 0.88 -4.22
C VAL A 37 1.44 1.37 -3.17
N LEU A 38 0.40 2.06 -3.62
CA LEU A 38 -0.70 2.53 -2.78
C LEU A 38 -1.84 1.54 -2.86
N CYS A 39 -2.39 1.13 -1.72
CA CYS A 39 -3.54 0.24 -1.62
C CYS A 39 -4.71 0.96 -0.94
N LYS A 40 -5.89 0.97 -1.57
CA LYS A 40 -7.11 1.46 -0.96
C LYS A 40 -7.70 0.41 -0.03
N THR A 41 -7.95 0.81 1.22
CA THR A 41 -8.57 -0.02 2.25
C THR A 41 -9.79 0.69 2.84
N GLU A 42 -10.56 0.00 3.66
CA GLU A 42 -11.65 0.62 4.45
C GLU A 42 -11.14 1.68 5.44
N ARG A 43 -9.86 1.61 5.85
CA ARG A 43 -9.23 2.52 6.83
C ARG A 43 -8.40 3.64 6.19
N GLY A 44 -8.41 3.75 4.86
CA GLY A 44 -7.65 4.75 4.10
C GLY A 44 -6.71 4.15 3.05
N ILE A 45 -5.72 4.93 2.63
CA ILE A 45 -4.72 4.52 1.63
C ILE A 45 -3.41 4.17 2.35
N LEU A 46 -2.90 2.97 2.10
CA LEU A 46 -1.66 2.45 2.69
C LEU A 46 -0.57 2.28 1.64
N ILE A 47 0.68 2.52 2.01
CA ILE A 47 1.84 2.10 1.21
C ILE A 47 2.15 0.64 1.54
N VAL A 48 2.07 -0.24 0.55
CA VAL A 48 2.12 -1.70 0.77
C VAL A 48 3.32 -2.38 0.12
N GLY A 49 4.10 -1.63 -0.64
CA GLY A 49 5.29 -2.12 -1.32
C GLY A 49 5.97 -1.01 -2.11
N GLU A 50 7.12 -1.32 -2.72
CA GLU A 50 7.84 -0.40 -3.59
C GLU A 50 8.45 -1.17 -4.76
N PHE A 51 8.16 -0.73 -5.98
CA PHE A 51 8.87 -1.19 -7.17
C PHE A 51 10.20 -0.47 -7.29
N THR A 52 11.21 -1.20 -7.76
CA THR A 52 12.49 -0.63 -8.17
C THR A 52 12.67 -0.90 -9.65
N LEU A 53 12.96 0.14 -10.43
CA LEU A 53 13.23 0.03 -11.85
C LEU A 53 14.57 0.68 -12.19
N GLU A 54 15.25 0.19 -13.20
CA GLU A 54 16.40 0.86 -13.80
C GLU A 54 15.98 2.17 -14.47
N LYS A 55 16.96 3.00 -14.83
CA LYS A 55 16.76 4.30 -15.48
C LYS A 55 15.96 4.21 -16.79
N ASP A 56 16.12 3.11 -17.53
CA ASP A 56 15.39 2.78 -18.76
C ASP A 56 14.00 2.17 -18.49
N GLY A 57 13.70 1.87 -17.24
CA GLY A 57 12.41 1.38 -16.77
C GLY A 57 12.31 -0.13 -16.64
N ASP A 58 13.39 -0.89 -16.77
CA ASP A 58 13.35 -2.34 -16.52
C ASP A 58 13.21 -2.66 -15.03
N PHE A 59 12.41 -3.68 -14.71
CA PHE A 59 12.11 -4.02 -13.31
C PHE A 59 13.30 -4.71 -12.65
N ILE A 60 13.86 -4.07 -11.62
CA ILE A 60 14.87 -4.68 -10.73
C ILE A 60 14.16 -5.45 -9.62
N ASN A 61 13.14 -4.84 -9.03
CA ASN A 61 12.38 -5.42 -7.92
C ASN A 61 10.88 -5.19 -8.12
N ILE A 62 10.12 -6.26 -7.92
CA ILE A 62 8.67 -6.26 -7.94
C ILE A 62 8.19 -6.80 -6.59
N PRO A 63 7.47 -6.01 -5.78
CA PRO A 63 6.90 -6.53 -4.55
C PRO A 63 5.87 -7.60 -4.88
N THR A 64 5.95 -8.75 -4.22
CA THR A 64 5.01 -9.85 -4.43
C THR A 64 3.65 -9.53 -3.84
N LYS A 65 2.61 -10.16 -4.37
CA LYS A 65 1.26 -10.05 -3.81
C LYS A 65 1.20 -10.45 -2.33
N GLN A 66 1.95 -11.48 -1.94
CA GLN A 66 1.99 -11.96 -0.55
C GLN A 66 2.66 -10.94 0.39
N GLU A 67 3.77 -10.33 -0.02
CA GLU A 67 4.42 -9.26 0.76
C GLU A 67 3.51 -8.05 0.93
N MET A 68 2.82 -7.65 -0.13
CA MET A 68 1.87 -6.53 -0.09
C MET A 68 0.68 -6.84 0.82
N LEU A 69 0.09 -8.04 0.73
CA LEU A 69 -1.00 -8.46 1.60
C LEU A 69 -0.59 -8.48 3.07
N LYS A 70 0.58 -9.05 3.37
CA LYS A 70 1.13 -9.07 4.73
C LYS A 70 1.33 -7.65 5.28
N THR A 71 1.77 -6.72 4.43
CA THR A 71 1.91 -5.30 4.80
C THR A 71 0.54 -4.68 5.07
N VAL A 72 -0.47 -4.93 4.23
CA VAL A 72 -1.85 -4.47 4.48
C VAL A 72 -2.38 -4.95 5.82
N GLU A 73 -2.30 -6.26 6.10
CA GLU A 73 -2.79 -6.85 7.36
C GLU A 73 -2.09 -6.24 8.57
N THR A 74 -0.77 -6.07 8.48
CA THR A 74 0.04 -5.50 9.55
C THR A 74 -0.34 -4.05 9.82
N GLU A 75 -0.49 -3.23 8.77
CA GLU A 75 -0.77 -1.80 8.93
C GLU A 75 -2.23 -1.55 9.33
N ILE A 76 -3.19 -2.30 8.77
CA ILE A 76 -4.60 -2.24 9.20
C ILE A 76 -4.73 -2.53 10.70
N SER A 77 -3.99 -3.51 11.23
CA SER A 77 -4.07 -3.89 12.65
C SER A 77 -3.66 -2.75 13.61
N LYS A 78 -2.82 -1.82 13.14
CA LYS A 78 -2.31 -0.69 13.92
C LYS A 78 -3.14 0.59 13.73
N LEU A 79 -3.92 0.68 12.64
CA LEU A 79 -4.66 1.88 12.33
C LEU A 79 -5.90 2.02 13.22
N PRO A 80 -6.02 3.12 13.99
CA PRO A 80 -7.26 3.43 14.67
C PRO A 80 -8.37 3.68 13.65
N PHE A 81 -9.60 3.34 14.00
CA PHE A 81 -10.77 3.52 13.16
C PHE A 81 -11.94 4.03 14.00
N LEU A 82 -12.84 4.77 13.36
CA LEU A 82 -14.08 5.19 13.98
C LEU A 82 -15.04 3.99 14.02
N PHE A 83 -15.58 3.73 15.20
CA PHE A 83 -16.60 2.72 15.40
C PHE A 83 -17.83 3.37 16.03
N TYR A 84 -18.97 3.26 15.36
CA TYR A 84 -20.25 3.70 15.88
C TYR A 84 -20.95 2.50 16.52
N GLY A 85 -21.11 2.54 17.83
CA GLY A 85 -21.84 1.51 18.58
C GLY A 85 -22.12 1.98 20.00
N ASP A 86 -23.05 1.30 20.66
CA ASP A 86 -23.29 1.51 22.09
C ASP A 86 -22.19 0.86 22.95
N LYS A 87 -22.22 1.13 24.26
CA LYS A 87 -21.23 0.58 25.19
C LYS A 87 -21.19 -0.96 25.19
N LYS A 88 -22.35 -1.60 25.04
CA LYS A 88 -22.47 -3.05 25.06
C LYS A 88 -21.82 -3.67 23.81
N GLU A 89 -22.05 -3.08 22.65
CA GLU A 89 -21.44 -3.51 21.38
C GLU A 89 -19.91 -3.36 21.40
N LEU A 90 -19.41 -2.29 22.02
CA LEU A 90 -17.96 -2.08 22.19
C LEU A 90 -17.33 -3.15 23.08
N GLU A 91 -17.99 -3.49 24.19
CA GLU A 91 -17.54 -4.53 25.13
C GLU A 91 -17.58 -5.93 24.48
N GLU A 92 -18.64 -6.27 23.76
CA GLU A 92 -18.77 -7.56 23.05
C GLU A 92 -17.70 -7.76 21.96
N LYS A 93 -17.22 -6.68 21.34
CA LYS A 93 -16.21 -6.71 20.26
C LYS A 93 -14.78 -6.44 20.73
N ASP A 94 -14.54 -6.32 22.04
CA ASP A 94 -13.26 -5.92 22.65
C ASP A 94 -12.65 -4.66 21.99
N ILE A 95 -13.50 -3.69 21.63
CA ILE A 95 -13.07 -2.43 21.03
C ILE A 95 -12.68 -1.46 22.15
N LYS A 96 -11.39 -1.10 22.18
CA LYS A 96 -10.84 -0.18 23.19
C LYS A 96 -10.81 1.24 22.63
N PRO A 97 -11.48 2.21 23.29
CA PRO A 97 -11.41 3.59 22.87
C PRO A 97 -9.97 4.10 22.98
N VAL A 98 -9.54 4.85 21.96
CA VAL A 98 -8.25 5.56 22.00
C VAL A 98 -8.43 6.83 22.81
N THR A 99 -7.78 6.92 23.96
CA THR A 99 -7.71 8.16 24.74
C THR A 99 -6.71 9.10 24.08
N ILE A 100 -7.14 10.30 23.70
CA ILE A 100 -6.30 11.38 23.13
C ILE A 100 -6.03 12.42 24.20
#